data_AF-A0A1F7I338-F1
#
_entry.id   AF-A0A1F7I338-F1
#
_cell.length_a   1.000
_cell.length_b   1.000
_cell.length_c   1.000
_cell.angle_alpha   90.00
_cell.angle_beta   90.00
_cell.angle_gamma   90.00
#
_symmetry.space_group_name_H-M   'P 1'
#
loop_
_entity.id
_entity.type
_entity.pdbx_description
1 polymer ?
#
loop_
_entity_poly.entity_id
_entity_poly.type
_entity_poly.pdbx_seq_one_letter_code
_entity_poly.pdbx_strand_id
1 'polypeptide(L)'
;MKYGKIPEVEKKVKELQLQWKKIPQEERLLKEEVTEDDIAQIVARWTGIPVARLLSTESERLIHLENELKAQVVGQDYALHKIANAVLRSRAGLSEENRPIGSFLLLGPTGVGKTETAKALAYTLFNDKKAMIRFDMSEYQEAHTVARLIGAPPGYIGFDEGGQLTEAVRRKPYSVVLFDEVEKAHSQIFNIFLQILDEGRLTDSRGRVVNFKNTVIILTSNLGSDVFQQSLKEQELAKEVMSRVKKFFKPEFINRLDSIVIFNALDELMITKIVDLQLQEVILRLKKQYLDFEVTELLKRHLRQVGFDPIYGARPLKRIINELIIDEIALEVIENNIKPGDKIIANFKKGKVQISIKKPS
;
A
#
# COMPACT_ATOMS: atom_id res chain seq x y z
N MET A 1 11.76 -48.20 -45.63
CA MET A 1 12.87 -47.30 -45.20
C MET A 1 12.53 -46.36 -44.02
N LYS A 2 11.55 -46.65 -43.14
CA LYS A 2 11.23 -45.81 -41.96
C LYS A 2 11.54 -46.44 -40.58
N TYR A 3 11.96 -47.70 -40.52
CA TYR A 3 12.17 -48.43 -39.25
C TYR A 3 13.64 -48.54 -38.77
N GLY A 4 14.63 -48.18 -39.60
CA GLY A 4 16.05 -48.20 -39.22
C GLY A 4 16.62 -46.85 -38.75
N LYS A 5 16.06 -45.73 -39.25
CA LYS A 5 16.59 -44.39 -38.96
C LYS A 5 16.26 -43.89 -37.55
N ILE A 6 15.11 -44.24 -36.99
CA ILE A 6 14.71 -43.78 -35.65
C ILE A 6 15.63 -44.35 -34.56
N PRO A 7 15.88 -45.69 -34.51
CA PRO A 7 16.82 -46.25 -33.52
C PRO A 7 18.25 -45.71 -33.69
N GLU A 8 18.67 -45.44 -34.92
CA GLU A 8 19.99 -44.89 -35.23
C GLU A 8 20.13 -43.45 -34.73
N VAL A 9 19.09 -42.61 -34.93
CA VAL A 9 19.03 -41.25 -34.41
C VAL A 9 18.95 -41.24 -32.88
N GLU A 10 18.16 -42.11 -32.26
CA GLU A 10 18.08 -42.23 -30.79
C GLU A 10 19.42 -42.66 -30.17
N LYS A 11 20.12 -43.60 -30.80
CA LYS A 11 21.45 -44.02 -30.36
C LYS A 11 22.45 -42.87 -30.49
N LYS A 12 22.40 -42.14 -31.61
CA LYS A 12 23.25 -40.97 -31.85
C LYS A 12 22.98 -39.83 -30.88
N VAL A 13 21.71 -39.59 -30.52
CA VAL A 13 21.31 -38.64 -29.48
C VAL A 13 21.90 -39.05 -28.13
N LYS A 14 21.78 -40.32 -27.73
CA LYS A 14 22.39 -40.82 -26.48
C LYS A 14 23.91 -40.70 -26.45
N GLU A 15 24.58 -41.00 -27.55
CA GLU A 15 26.04 -40.86 -27.67
C GLU A 15 26.47 -39.39 -27.56
N LEU A 16 25.79 -38.48 -28.26
CA LEU A 16 26.05 -37.04 -28.19
C LEU A 16 25.77 -36.48 -26.78
N GLN A 17 24.69 -36.92 -26.11
CA GLN A 17 24.40 -36.57 -24.71
C GLN A 17 25.48 -37.05 -23.74
N LEU A 18 26.04 -38.25 -23.96
CA LEU A 18 27.15 -38.78 -23.16
C LEU A 18 28.44 -37.99 -23.38
N GLN A 19 28.74 -37.59 -24.63
CA GLN A 19 29.89 -36.75 -24.95
C GLN A 19 29.74 -35.35 -24.33
N TRP A 20 28.54 -34.77 -24.42
CA TRP A 20 28.21 -33.47 -23.82
C TRP A 20 28.34 -33.48 -22.30
N LYS A 21 27.85 -34.53 -21.62
CA LYS A 21 27.98 -34.69 -20.17
C LYS A 21 29.43 -34.72 -19.68
N LYS A 22 30.38 -35.12 -20.54
CA LYS A 22 31.82 -35.12 -20.24
C LYS A 22 32.48 -33.74 -20.36
N ILE A 23 31.84 -32.79 -21.06
CA ILE A 23 32.32 -31.41 -21.13
C ILE A 23 32.05 -30.75 -19.78
N PRO A 24 33.07 -30.18 -19.11
CA PRO A 24 32.89 -29.43 -17.86
C PRO A 24 31.84 -28.34 -18.01
N GLN A 25 31.05 -28.08 -16.97
CA GLN A 25 29.93 -27.14 -17.02
C GLN A 25 30.36 -25.71 -17.43
N GLU A 26 31.62 -25.35 -17.13
CA GLU A 26 32.24 -24.06 -17.45
C GLU A 26 32.60 -23.89 -18.94
N GLU A 27 32.75 -24.98 -19.70
CA GLU A 27 33.12 -24.96 -21.13
C GLU A 27 31.89 -25.08 -22.07
N ARG A 28 30.68 -25.22 -21.51
CA ARG A 28 29.44 -25.38 -22.29
C ARG A 28 28.89 -24.01 -22.71
N LEU A 29 28.90 -23.74 -24.03
CA LEU A 29 28.37 -22.50 -24.62
C LEU A 29 26.82 -22.46 -24.76
N LEU A 30 26.15 -23.61 -24.65
CA LEU A 30 24.70 -23.74 -24.88
C LEU A 30 24.03 -24.41 -23.67
N LYS A 31 22.91 -23.85 -23.19
CA LYS A 31 22.04 -24.51 -22.21
C LYS A 31 21.02 -25.39 -22.95
N GLU A 32 20.92 -26.68 -22.61
CA GLU A 32 19.94 -27.62 -23.20
C GLU A 32 18.57 -27.57 -22.51
N GLU A 33 18.50 -27.13 -21.25
CA GLU A 33 17.28 -27.15 -20.46
C GLU A 33 16.96 -25.75 -19.95
N VAL A 34 15.67 -25.40 -20.03
CA VAL A 34 15.15 -24.18 -19.43
C VAL A 34 15.06 -24.41 -17.93
N THR A 35 15.85 -23.67 -17.15
CA THR A 35 15.79 -23.76 -15.68
C THR A 35 14.72 -22.84 -15.11
N GLU A 36 14.38 -23.01 -13.83
CA GLU A 36 13.49 -22.09 -13.11
C GLU A 36 13.99 -20.64 -13.19
N ASP A 37 15.31 -20.43 -13.15
CA ASP A 37 15.95 -19.11 -13.32
C ASP A 37 15.71 -18.50 -14.71
N ASP A 38 15.70 -19.32 -15.77
CA ASP A 38 15.46 -18.85 -17.13
C ASP A 38 13.98 -18.43 -17.30
N ILE A 39 13.03 -19.18 -16.71
CA ILE A 39 11.61 -18.82 -16.66
C ILE A 39 11.42 -17.53 -15.84
N ALA A 40 12.06 -17.46 -14.67
CA ALA A 40 12.05 -16.33 -13.76
C ALA A 40 12.53 -15.04 -14.44
N GLN A 41 13.58 -15.08 -15.27
CA GLN A 41 14.09 -13.92 -16.01
C GLN A 41 13.12 -13.44 -17.09
N ILE A 42 12.45 -14.34 -17.80
CA ILE A 42 11.46 -13.98 -18.82
C ILE A 42 10.22 -13.38 -18.17
N VAL A 43 9.70 -14.00 -17.12
CA VAL A 43 8.57 -13.49 -16.33
C VAL A 43 8.91 -12.13 -15.73
N ALA A 44 10.13 -11.95 -15.21
CA ALA A 44 10.61 -10.67 -14.73
C ALA A 44 10.64 -9.60 -15.81
N ARG A 45 11.07 -9.95 -17.02
CA ARG A 45 11.13 -9.02 -18.15
C ARG A 45 9.73 -8.60 -18.63
N TRP A 46 8.76 -9.50 -18.58
CA TRP A 46 7.37 -9.20 -18.97
C TRP A 46 6.58 -8.46 -17.90
N THR A 47 6.81 -8.78 -16.62
CA THR A 47 6.09 -8.18 -15.49
C THR A 47 6.80 -6.95 -14.91
N GLY A 48 8.09 -6.77 -15.20
CA GLY A 48 8.94 -5.74 -14.61
C GLY A 48 9.53 -6.10 -13.24
N ILE A 49 9.34 -7.34 -12.73
CA ILE A 49 9.68 -7.71 -11.34
C ILE A 49 10.74 -8.85 -11.29
N PRO A 50 11.95 -8.63 -10.75
CA PRO A 50 13.06 -9.60 -10.80
C PRO A 50 12.87 -10.89 -9.96
N VAL A 51 12.36 -11.96 -10.57
CA VAL A 51 11.96 -13.22 -9.88
C VAL A 51 13.07 -13.91 -9.06
N ALA A 52 14.33 -13.96 -9.52
CA ALA A 52 15.41 -14.66 -8.79
C ALA A 52 15.95 -13.90 -7.55
N ARG A 53 15.80 -12.57 -7.49
CA ARG A 53 16.14 -11.77 -6.30
C ARG A 53 14.95 -11.61 -5.33
N LEU A 54 13.74 -11.96 -5.77
CA LEU A 54 12.53 -11.87 -4.96
C LEU A 54 12.60 -12.84 -3.78
N LEU A 55 12.93 -14.12 -3.98
CA LEU A 55 12.74 -15.12 -2.92
C LEU A 55 13.48 -14.82 -1.59
N SER A 56 14.77 -14.46 -1.62
CA SER A 56 15.51 -14.18 -0.38
C SER A 56 15.20 -12.80 0.22
N THR A 57 15.08 -11.77 -0.62
CA THR A 57 14.81 -10.39 -0.15
C THR A 57 13.35 -10.15 0.23
N GLU A 58 12.41 -10.83 -0.40
CA GLU A 58 10.97 -10.79 -0.08
C GLU A 58 10.71 -11.51 1.24
N SER A 59 11.33 -12.68 1.49
CA SER A 59 11.21 -13.37 2.79
C SER A 59 11.71 -12.51 3.95
N GLU A 60 12.87 -11.86 3.83
CA GLU A 60 13.40 -10.99 4.88
C GLU A 60 12.48 -9.78 5.13
N ARG A 61 11.94 -9.16 4.08
CA ARG A 61 10.95 -8.08 4.21
C ARG A 61 9.66 -8.53 4.88
N LEU A 62 9.19 -9.74 4.54
CA LEU A 62 7.98 -10.30 5.14
C LEU A 62 8.17 -10.58 6.63
N ILE A 63 9.34 -11.08 7.04
CA ILE A 63 9.69 -11.28 8.46
C ILE A 63 9.62 -9.97 9.24
N HIS A 64 10.02 -8.86 8.63
CA HIS A 64 10.02 -7.53 9.25
C HIS A 64 8.79 -6.68 8.92
N LEU A 65 7.78 -7.23 8.23
CA LEU A 65 6.63 -6.49 7.72
C LEU A 65 5.93 -5.68 8.82
N GLU A 66 5.64 -6.29 9.97
CA GLU A 66 4.98 -5.60 11.08
C GLU A 66 5.79 -4.40 11.58
N ASN A 67 7.11 -4.54 11.72
CA ASN A 67 7.99 -3.48 12.20
C ASN A 67 8.09 -2.34 11.18
N GLU A 68 8.20 -2.67 9.89
CA GLU A 68 8.20 -1.70 8.80
C GLU A 68 6.88 -0.89 8.73
N LEU A 69 5.75 -1.56 9.01
CA LEU A 69 4.46 -0.88 9.10
C LEU A 69 4.39 0.03 10.34
N LYS A 70 4.86 -0.44 11.51
CA LYS A 70 4.89 0.34 12.76
C LYS A 70 5.79 1.57 12.68
N ALA A 71 6.84 1.52 11.87
CA ALA A 71 7.71 2.67 11.62
C ALA A 71 6.99 3.81 10.88
N GLN A 72 5.95 3.50 10.11
CA GLN A 72 5.18 4.47 9.32
C GLN A 72 3.81 4.81 9.94
N VAL A 73 3.19 3.87 10.65
CA VAL A 73 1.85 4.02 11.22
C VAL A 73 1.92 3.89 12.74
N VAL A 74 1.67 5.01 13.42
CA VAL A 74 1.85 5.14 14.87
C VAL A 74 0.61 4.71 15.65
N GLY A 75 0.81 3.87 16.67
CA GLY A 75 -0.20 3.60 17.71
C GLY A 75 -1.28 2.59 17.32
N GLN A 76 -1.09 1.89 16.21
CA GLN A 76 -2.06 0.96 15.62
C GLN A 76 -1.55 -0.50 15.68
N ASP A 77 -0.77 -0.84 16.71
CA ASP A 77 0.01 -2.07 16.79
C ASP A 77 -0.83 -3.34 16.58
N TYR A 78 -1.99 -3.45 17.25
CA TYR A 78 -2.89 -4.58 17.07
C TYR A 78 -3.42 -4.70 15.64
N ALA A 79 -3.77 -3.56 15.03
CA ALA A 79 -4.24 -3.49 13.65
C ALA A 79 -3.16 -3.95 12.67
N LEU A 80 -1.94 -3.42 12.82
CA LEU A 80 -0.80 -3.75 11.97
C LEU A 80 -0.39 -5.21 12.12
N HIS A 81 -0.44 -5.75 13.34
CA HIS A 81 -0.16 -7.18 13.59
C HIS A 81 -1.16 -8.09 12.86
N LYS A 82 -2.46 -7.79 12.91
CA LYS A 82 -3.49 -8.56 12.20
C LYS A 82 -3.28 -8.57 10.69
N ILE A 83 -2.98 -7.40 10.14
CA ILE A 83 -2.70 -7.20 8.71
C ILE A 83 -1.43 -7.98 8.31
N ALA A 84 -0.33 -7.82 9.04
CA ALA A 84 0.93 -8.48 8.75
C ALA A 84 0.79 -10.01 8.77
N ASN A 85 0.10 -10.56 9.78
CA ASN A 85 -0.14 -12.00 9.87
C ASN A 85 -0.98 -12.56 8.72
N ALA A 86 -1.99 -11.82 8.25
CA ALA A 86 -2.79 -12.25 7.11
C ALA A 86 -1.97 -12.29 5.81
N VAL A 87 -1.16 -11.26 5.58
CA VAL A 87 -0.23 -11.23 4.43
C VAL A 87 0.79 -12.36 4.52
N LEU A 88 1.35 -12.62 5.71
CA LEU A 88 2.29 -13.72 5.94
C LEU A 88 1.68 -15.08 5.63
N ARG A 89 0.44 -15.35 6.08
CA ARG A 89 -0.27 -16.61 5.77
C ARG A 89 -0.44 -16.80 4.26
N SER A 90 -0.83 -15.75 3.55
CA SER A 90 -0.98 -15.82 2.10
C SER A 90 0.34 -16.09 1.39
N ARG A 91 1.40 -15.38 1.76
CA ARG A 91 2.74 -15.55 1.16
C ARG A 91 3.40 -16.89 1.50
N ALA A 92 3.03 -17.50 2.63
CA ALA A 92 3.44 -18.85 2.99
C ALA A 92 2.63 -19.95 2.26
N GLY A 93 1.66 -19.59 1.41
CA GLY A 93 0.78 -20.56 0.74
C GLY A 93 -0.20 -21.24 1.70
N LEU A 94 -0.46 -20.64 2.87
CA LEU A 94 -1.36 -21.17 3.91
C LEU A 94 -2.77 -20.54 3.86
N SER A 95 -3.01 -19.65 2.89
CA SER A 95 -4.33 -19.08 2.61
C SER A 95 -5.01 -19.81 1.44
N GLU A 96 -6.30 -19.58 1.25
CA GLU A 96 -7.07 -20.12 0.13
C GLU A 96 -6.51 -19.63 -1.23
N GLU A 97 -6.26 -20.55 -2.17
CA GLU A 97 -5.55 -20.29 -3.45
C GLU A 97 -6.25 -19.30 -4.41
N ASN A 98 -7.54 -19.08 -4.22
CA ASN A 98 -8.37 -18.26 -5.13
C ASN A 98 -8.69 -16.88 -4.57
N ARG A 99 -7.92 -16.38 -3.59
CA ARG A 99 -8.22 -15.09 -2.96
C ARG A 99 -7.06 -14.10 -3.09
N PRO A 100 -7.33 -12.80 -2.92
CA PRO A 100 -6.26 -11.79 -2.82
C PRO A 100 -5.26 -12.13 -1.70
N ILE A 101 -4.10 -11.48 -1.70
CA ILE A 101 -3.06 -11.64 -0.67
C ILE A 101 -3.61 -11.36 0.73
N GLY A 102 -4.53 -10.42 0.82
CA GLY A 102 -5.28 -10.13 2.03
C GLY A 102 -6.42 -9.17 1.74
N SER A 103 -7.50 -9.27 2.49
CA SER A 103 -8.66 -8.39 2.40
C SER A 103 -9.05 -7.86 3.78
N PHE A 104 -9.05 -6.53 3.90
CA PHE A 104 -9.19 -5.87 5.20
C PHE A 104 -10.24 -4.77 5.16
N LEU A 105 -11.09 -4.72 6.19
CA LEU A 105 -11.93 -3.54 6.47
C LEU A 105 -11.33 -2.79 7.66
N LEU A 106 -10.78 -1.61 7.38
CA LEU A 106 -10.18 -0.72 8.37
C LEU A 106 -11.21 0.29 8.85
N LEU A 107 -11.55 0.22 10.12
CA LEU A 107 -12.55 1.04 10.80
C LEU A 107 -11.86 2.04 11.73
N GLY A 108 -12.46 3.20 11.94
CA GLY A 108 -12.03 4.15 12.97
C GLY A 108 -12.26 5.60 12.56
N PRO A 109 -11.86 6.57 13.39
CA PRO A 109 -12.00 8.00 13.08
C PRO A 109 -11.16 8.44 11.87
N THR A 110 -11.40 9.66 11.39
CA THR A 110 -10.60 10.27 10.32
C THR A 110 -9.18 10.55 10.81
N GLY A 111 -8.19 10.35 9.94
CA GLY A 111 -6.81 10.77 10.21
C GLY A 111 -6.02 9.88 11.19
N VAL A 112 -6.52 8.70 11.56
CA VAL A 112 -5.85 7.76 12.50
C VAL A 112 -4.84 6.79 11.85
N GLY A 113 -4.69 6.84 10.51
CA GLY A 113 -3.67 6.04 9.80
C GLY A 113 -4.20 4.93 8.89
N LYS A 114 -5.50 4.84 8.63
CA LYS A 114 -6.10 3.83 7.72
C LYS A 114 -5.47 3.87 6.31
N THR A 115 -5.48 5.03 5.67
CA THR A 115 -4.88 5.23 4.34
C THR A 115 -3.35 5.15 4.38
N GLU A 116 -2.72 5.53 5.48
CA GLU A 116 -1.26 5.45 5.62
C GLU A 116 -0.79 3.99 5.70
N THR A 117 -1.59 3.12 6.34
CA THR A 117 -1.36 1.68 6.35
C THR A 117 -1.35 1.10 4.94
N ALA A 118 -2.27 1.54 4.07
CA ALA A 118 -2.31 1.11 2.67
C ALA A 118 -1.05 1.52 1.89
N LYS A 119 -0.56 2.76 2.09
CA LYS A 119 0.68 3.23 1.47
C LYS A 119 1.91 2.49 2.01
N ALA A 120 1.96 2.27 3.32
CA ALA A 120 3.04 1.55 3.96
C ALA A 120 3.11 0.10 3.45
N LEU A 121 1.97 -0.59 3.34
CA LEU A 121 1.89 -1.92 2.73
C LEU A 121 2.36 -1.92 1.27
N ALA A 122 1.93 -0.95 0.46
CA ALA A 122 2.34 -0.86 -0.94
C ALA A 122 3.86 -0.71 -1.06
N TYR A 123 4.45 0.14 -0.22
CA TYR A 123 5.90 0.33 -0.18
C TYR A 123 6.63 -0.93 0.32
N THR A 124 6.21 -1.52 1.45
CA THR A 124 6.92 -2.66 2.04
C THR A 124 6.82 -3.92 1.18
N LEU A 125 5.66 -4.19 0.57
CA LEU A 125 5.44 -5.39 -0.23
C LEU A 125 5.95 -5.26 -1.66
N PHE A 126 5.78 -4.08 -2.28
CA PHE A 126 6.05 -3.91 -3.71
C PHE A 126 7.19 -2.93 -4.01
N ASN A 127 7.84 -2.39 -2.97
CA ASN A 127 8.92 -1.40 -3.09
C ASN A 127 8.53 -0.16 -3.91
N ASP A 128 7.24 0.17 -3.96
CA ASP A 128 6.71 1.29 -4.72
C ASP A 128 5.45 1.85 -4.05
N LYS A 129 5.52 3.10 -3.57
CA LYS A 129 4.34 3.81 -3.04
C LYS A 129 3.25 3.99 -4.12
N LYS A 130 3.61 4.01 -5.40
CA LYS A 130 2.68 4.08 -6.54
C LYS A 130 2.06 2.73 -6.88
N ALA A 131 2.43 1.66 -6.19
CA ALA A 131 1.71 0.38 -6.24
C ALA A 131 0.41 0.42 -5.42
N MET A 132 0.07 1.53 -4.76
CA MET A 132 -1.27 1.77 -4.23
C MET A 132 -2.18 2.35 -5.32
N ILE A 133 -3.26 1.65 -5.62
CA ILE A 133 -4.36 2.11 -6.47
C ILE A 133 -5.50 2.54 -5.55
N ARG A 134 -5.92 3.80 -5.62
CA ARG A 134 -6.94 4.35 -4.73
C ARG A 134 -8.21 4.69 -5.50
N PHE A 135 -9.34 4.27 -4.96
CA PHE A 135 -10.67 4.66 -5.40
C PHE A 135 -11.41 5.31 -4.23
N ASP A 136 -11.94 6.50 -4.45
CA ASP A 136 -12.80 7.19 -3.49
C ASP A 136 -14.24 6.74 -3.71
N MET A 137 -14.82 6.04 -2.72
CA MET A 137 -16.17 5.47 -2.83
C MET A 137 -17.27 6.52 -2.80
N SER A 138 -16.95 7.76 -2.40
CA SER A 138 -17.88 8.88 -2.53
C SER A 138 -18.17 9.24 -4.00
N GLU A 139 -17.28 8.91 -4.95
CA GLU A 139 -17.53 9.07 -6.40
C GLU A 139 -18.51 8.02 -6.96
N TYR A 140 -18.79 6.96 -6.18
CA TYR A 140 -19.58 5.80 -6.60
C TYR A 140 -20.91 5.67 -5.85
N GLN A 141 -21.49 6.80 -5.45
CA GLN A 141 -22.78 6.88 -4.73
C GLN A 141 -23.99 6.45 -5.59
N GLU A 142 -23.86 6.52 -6.91
CA GLU A 142 -24.97 6.30 -7.85
C GLU A 142 -24.75 5.01 -8.65
N ALA A 143 -25.84 4.31 -8.99
CA ALA A 143 -25.77 3.03 -9.69
C ALA A 143 -24.99 3.10 -11.03
N HIS A 144 -25.14 4.20 -11.78
CA HIS A 144 -24.47 4.35 -13.07
C HIS A 144 -22.98 4.65 -12.94
N THR A 145 -22.52 5.26 -11.85
CA THR A 145 -21.08 5.49 -11.63
C THR A 145 -20.37 4.20 -11.27
N VAL A 146 -21.05 3.23 -10.63
CA VAL A 146 -20.52 1.87 -10.40
C VAL A 146 -20.11 1.19 -11.70
N ALA A 147 -20.86 1.38 -12.80
CA ALA A 147 -20.51 0.83 -14.09
C ALA A 147 -19.13 1.32 -14.59
N ARG A 148 -18.69 2.52 -14.20
CA ARG A 148 -17.35 3.04 -14.57
C ARG A 148 -16.21 2.22 -13.98
N LEU A 149 -16.40 1.53 -12.84
CA LEU A 149 -15.37 0.68 -12.24
C LEU A 149 -15.07 -0.55 -13.11
N ILE A 150 -16.10 -1.17 -13.67
CA ILE A 150 -15.99 -2.40 -14.46
C ILE A 150 -16.05 -2.18 -15.97
N GLY A 151 -16.44 -0.98 -16.40
CA GLY A 151 -16.63 -0.59 -17.79
C GLY A 151 -18.11 -0.44 -18.11
N ALA A 152 -18.43 0.54 -18.97
CA ALA A 152 -19.79 0.69 -19.48
C ALA A 152 -20.22 -0.59 -20.22
N PRO A 153 -21.51 -0.96 -20.22
CA PRO A 153 -22.01 -2.08 -21.00
C PRO A 153 -21.98 -1.77 -22.52
N PRO A 154 -22.06 -2.80 -23.40
CA PRO A 154 -22.11 -2.61 -24.84
C PRO A 154 -23.21 -1.62 -25.25
N GLY A 155 -22.88 -0.63 -26.08
CA GLY A 155 -23.83 0.38 -26.58
C GLY A 155 -23.86 1.71 -25.80
N TYR A 156 -23.06 1.86 -24.74
CA TYR A 156 -22.94 3.11 -23.98
C TYR A 156 -21.60 3.83 -24.26
N ILE A 157 -21.59 5.15 -24.13
CA ILE A 157 -20.37 5.97 -24.25
C ILE A 157 -19.35 5.52 -23.20
N GLY A 158 -18.09 5.30 -23.60
CA GLY A 158 -17.03 4.79 -22.72
C GLY A 158 -16.92 3.26 -22.69
N PHE A 159 -17.72 2.53 -23.48
CA PHE A 159 -17.55 1.08 -23.65
C PHE A 159 -16.12 0.70 -24.06
N ASP A 160 -15.48 1.52 -24.91
CA ASP A 160 -14.13 1.31 -25.45
C ASP A 160 -12.98 1.71 -24.51
N GLU A 161 -13.25 2.29 -23.34
CA GLU A 161 -12.22 2.68 -22.37
C GLU A 161 -11.92 1.61 -21.30
N GLY A 162 -12.83 0.64 -21.13
CA GLY A 162 -12.72 -0.41 -20.09
C GLY A 162 -13.09 0.12 -18.71
N GLY A 163 -13.05 -0.76 -17.70
CA GLY A 163 -13.33 -0.35 -16.32
C GLY A 163 -12.13 0.29 -15.66
N GLN A 164 -12.37 1.33 -14.84
CA GLN A 164 -11.29 2.00 -14.11
C GLN A 164 -10.56 1.03 -13.16
N LEU A 165 -11.29 0.17 -12.46
CA LEU A 165 -10.73 -0.83 -11.55
C LEU A 165 -10.03 -1.95 -12.33
N THR A 166 -10.73 -2.50 -13.32
CA THR A 166 -10.23 -3.64 -14.10
C THR A 166 -8.97 -3.26 -14.89
N GLU A 167 -8.93 -2.10 -15.54
CA GLU A 167 -7.73 -1.63 -16.26
C GLU A 167 -6.59 -1.25 -15.32
N ALA A 168 -6.87 -0.62 -14.17
CA ALA A 168 -5.83 -0.26 -13.21
C ALA A 168 -5.10 -1.50 -12.67
N VAL A 169 -5.86 -2.53 -12.26
CA VAL A 169 -5.30 -3.78 -11.75
C VAL A 169 -4.67 -4.61 -12.86
N ARG A 170 -5.24 -4.63 -14.07
CA ARG A 170 -4.61 -5.28 -15.24
C ARG A 170 -3.23 -4.70 -15.55
N ARG A 171 -3.06 -3.38 -15.42
CA ARG A 171 -1.76 -2.70 -15.62
C ARG A 171 -0.81 -2.89 -14.44
N LYS A 172 -1.33 -3.05 -13.23
CA LYS A 172 -0.56 -3.22 -11.98
C LYS A 172 -1.13 -4.39 -11.14
N PRO A 173 -0.87 -5.64 -11.55
CA PRO A 173 -1.44 -6.81 -10.89
C PRO A 173 -0.89 -7.05 -9.47
N TYR A 174 0.29 -6.49 -9.18
CA TYR A 174 0.90 -6.46 -7.85
C TYR A 174 0.66 -5.07 -7.25
N SER A 175 -0.41 -4.94 -6.48
CA SER A 175 -0.82 -3.64 -5.95
C SER A 175 -1.62 -3.75 -4.66
N VAL A 176 -1.64 -2.66 -3.90
CA VAL A 176 -2.62 -2.45 -2.84
C VAL A 176 -3.79 -1.69 -3.45
N VAL A 177 -4.98 -2.27 -3.44
CA VAL A 177 -6.21 -1.63 -3.93
C VAL A 177 -6.97 -1.08 -2.72
N LEU A 178 -7.01 0.24 -2.63
CA LEU A 178 -7.64 0.98 -1.55
C LEU A 178 -9.01 1.51 -2.00
N PHE A 179 -10.08 1.03 -1.37
CA PHE A 179 -11.43 1.56 -1.48
C PHE A 179 -11.72 2.42 -0.24
N ASP A 180 -11.63 3.73 -0.41
CA ASP A 180 -11.74 4.69 0.69
C ASP A 180 -13.20 5.09 0.92
N GLU A 181 -13.65 5.19 2.18
CA GLU A 181 -15.02 5.59 2.57
C GLU A 181 -16.13 4.67 1.99
N VAL A 182 -15.94 3.35 2.09
CA VAL A 182 -16.81 2.36 1.44
C VAL A 182 -18.28 2.43 1.88
N GLU A 183 -18.58 3.00 3.04
CA GLU A 183 -19.95 3.25 3.49
C GLU A 183 -20.72 4.25 2.63
N LYS A 184 -20.03 5.03 1.80
CA LYS A 184 -20.63 6.01 0.89
C LYS A 184 -20.99 5.42 -0.46
N ALA A 185 -20.43 4.28 -0.85
CA ALA A 185 -20.72 3.70 -2.16
C ALA A 185 -22.15 3.16 -2.28
N HIS A 186 -22.63 3.12 -3.52
CA HIS A 186 -23.86 2.45 -3.88
C HIS A 186 -23.79 0.94 -3.58
N SER A 187 -24.90 0.37 -3.11
CA SER A 187 -24.98 -1.03 -2.66
C SER A 187 -24.59 -2.07 -3.72
N GLN A 188 -24.73 -1.76 -5.01
CA GLN A 188 -24.34 -2.66 -6.09
C GLN A 188 -22.83 -2.92 -6.15
N ILE A 189 -22.00 -2.04 -5.60
CA ILE A 189 -20.55 -2.22 -5.58
C ILE A 189 -20.13 -3.46 -4.78
N PHE A 190 -20.92 -3.84 -3.77
CA PHE A 190 -20.61 -4.98 -2.91
C PHE A 190 -20.65 -6.30 -3.67
N ASN A 191 -21.43 -6.40 -4.74
CA ASN A 191 -21.44 -7.59 -5.61
C ASN A 191 -20.10 -7.75 -6.34
N ILE A 192 -19.51 -6.63 -6.79
CA ILE A 192 -18.18 -6.59 -7.40
C ILE A 192 -17.12 -7.02 -6.38
N PHE A 193 -17.21 -6.50 -5.15
CA PHE A 193 -16.28 -6.89 -4.09
C PHE A 193 -16.38 -8.37 -3.74
N LEU A 194 -17.58 -8.93 -3.62
CA LEU A 194 -17.76 -10.37 -3.37
C LEU A 194 -17.03 -11.22 -4.43
N GLN A 195 -17.15 -10.87 -5.72
CA GLN A 195 -16.45 -11.58 -6.79
C GLN A 195 -14.92 -11.52 -6.62
N ILE A 196 -14.38 -10.35 -6.29
CA ILE A 196 -12.93 -10.17 -6.05
C ILE A 196 -12.49 -10.98 -4.83
N LEU A 197 -13.24 -10.91 -3.73
CA LEU A 197 -12.88 -11.53 -2.46
C LEU A 197 -13.01 -13.06 -2.46
N ASP A 198 -13.92 -13.60 -3.29
CA ASP A 198 -14.19 -15.04 -3.38
C ASP A 198 -13.36 -15.75 -4.44
N GLU A 199 -13.25 -15.14 -5.63
CA GLU A 199 -12.64 -15.79 -6.79
C GLU A 199 -11.27 -15.20 -7.16
N GLY A 200 -10.87 -14.10 -6.50
CA GLY A 200 -9.60 -13.45 -6.78
C GLY A 200 -9.54 -12.92 -8.21
N ARG A 201 -10.70 -12.66 -8.83
CA ARG A 201 -10.83 -12.18 -10.19
C ARG A 201 -12.06 -11.30 -10.35
N LEU A 202 -12.06 -10.47 -11.39
CA LEU A 202 -13.19 -9.65 -11.78
C LEU A 202 -13.35 -9.69 -13.29
N THR A 203 -14.57 -9.91 -13.76
CA THR A 203 -14.89 -9.87 -15.19
C THR A 203 -15.40 -8.48 -15.54
N ASP A 204 -14.76 -7.84 -16.50
CA ASP A 204 -15.19 -6.53 -16.99
C ASP A 204 -16.42 -6.62 -17.91
N SER A 205 -16.99 -5.49 -18.30
CA SER A 205 -18.18 -5.44 -19.16
C SER A 205 -17.96 -6.00 -20.58
N ARG A 206 -16.72 -6.29 -20.97
CA ARG A 206 -16.35 -6.93 -22.24
C ARG A 206 -16.08 -8.42 -22.10
N GLY A 207 -16.24 -8.99 -20.90
CA GLY A 207 -15.93 -10.39 -20.63
C GLY A 207 -14.45 -10.67 -20.38
N ARG A 208 -13.60 -9.65 -20.25
CA ARG A 208 -12.18 -9.83 -19.92
C ARG A 208 -12.05 -10.09 -18.42
N VAL A 209 -11.37 -11.17 -18.07
CA VAL A 209 -11.12 -11.56 -16.68
C VAL A 209 -9.80 -10.93 -16.21
N VAL A 210 -9.86 -10.17 -15.13
CA VAL A 210 -8.71 -9.55 -14.47
C VAL A 210 -8.40 -10.29 -13.17
N ASN A 211 -7.12 -10.57 -12.91
CA ASN A 211 -6.65 -11.31 -11.75
C ASN A 211 -6.30 -10.37 -10.58
N PHE A 212 -6.84 -10.66 -9.40
CA PHE A 212 -6.65 -9.95 -8.13
C PHE A 212 -5.89 -10.79 -7.07
N LYS A 213 -5.48 -12.01 -7.37
CA LYS A 213 -4.76 -12.89 -6.44
C LYS A 213 -3.46 -12.28 -5.90
N ASN A 214 -2.81 -11.41 -6.68
CA ASN A 214 -1.57 -10.72 -6.30
C ASN A 214 -1.80 -9.33 -5.69
N THR A 215 -3.05 -9.01 -5.32
CA THR A 215 -3.42 -7.73 -4.73
C THR A 215 -3.68 -7.83 -3.24
N VAL A 216 -3.52 -6.72 -2.52
CA VAL A 216 -4.05 -6.55 -1.16
C VAL A 216 -5.25 -5.62 -1.26
N ILE A 217 -6.42 -6.07 -0.79
CA ILE A 217 -7.65 -5.29 -0.79
C ILE A 217 -7.82 -4.61 0.56
N ILE A 218 -7.92 -3.28 0.55
CA ILE A 218 -8.16 -2.48 1.74
C ILE A 218 -9.41 -1.65 1.53
N LEU A 219 -10.39 -1.85 2.40
CA LEU A 219 -11.58 -1.01 2.48
C LEU A 219 -11.44 -0.15 3.73
N THR A 220 -11.61 1.16 3.62
CA THR A 220 -11.69 2.03 4.81
C THR A 220 -13.14 2.42 5.05
N SER A 221 -13.47 2.63 6.32
CA SER A 221 -14.75 3.20 6.68
C SER A 221 -14.67 4.03 7.95
N ASN A 222 -15.49 5.07 8.01
CA ASN A 222 -15.69 5.89 9.20
C ASN A 222 -16.95 5.47 9.99
N LEU A 223 -17.52 4.30 9.69
CA LEU A 223 -18.64 3.73 10.45
C LEU A 223 -18.31 3.59 11.94
N GLY A 224 -19.17 4.16 12.78
CA GLY A 224 -18.99 4.15 14.24
C GLY A 224 -17.95 5.14 14.76
N SER A 225 -17.50 6.09 13.94
CA SER A 225 -16.55 7.14 14.37
C SER A 225 -17.07 8.02 15.53
N ASP A 226 -18.37 8.25 15.62
CA ASP A 226 -19.04 8.96 16.71
C ASP A 226 -18.94 8.22 18.06
N VAL A 227 -18.75 6.90 18.05
CA VAL A 227 -18.57 6.10 19.27
C VAL A 227 -17.22 6.41 19.93
N PHE A 228 -16.22 6.80 19.15
CA PHE A 228 -14.87 7.13 19.66
C PHE A 228 -14.84 8.43 20.47
N GLN A 229 -15.89 9.27 20.37
CA GLN A 229 -16.02 10.45 21.22
C GLN A 229 -16.58 10.11 22.61
N GLN A 230 -17.12 8.90 22.78
CA GLN A 230 -17.64 8.44 24.05
C GLN A 230 -16.51 7.84 24.89
N SER A 231 -16.49 8.11 26.19
CA SER A 231 -15.51 7.54 27.14
C SER A 231 -15.79 6.07 27.45
N LEU A 232 -15.85 5.23 26.42
CA LEU A 232 -16.09 3.80 26.51
C LEU A 232 -14.79 3.03 26.72
N LYS A 233 -14.89 1.87 27.37
CA LYS A 233 -13.77 0.92 27.40
C LYS A 233 -13.58 0.30 26.02
N GLU A 234 -12.35 -0.09 25.69
CA GLU A 234 -11.98 -0.65 24.38
C GLU A 234 -12.89 -1.80 23.92
N GLN A 235 -13.25 -2.72 24.83
CA GLN A 235 -14.13 -3.85 24.51
C GLN A 235 -15.57 -3.42 24.18
N GLU A 236 -16.08 -2.38 24.86
CA GLU A 236 -17.43 -1.86 24.62
C GLU A 236 -17.48 -1.05 23.32
N LEU A 237 -16.46 -0.22 23.09
CA LEU A 237 -16.23 0.49 21.83
C LEU A 237 -16.21 -0.50 20.66
N ALA A 238 -15.42 -1.57 20.76
CA ALA A 238 -15.34 -2.59 19.71
C ALA A 238 -16.68 -3.27 19.44
N LYS A 239 -17.47 -3.59 20.47
CA LYS A 239 -18.80 -4.17 20.33
C LYS A 239 -19.77 -3.21 19.61
N GLU A 240 -19.77 -1.94 19.98
CA GLU A 240 -20.65 -0.93 19.39
C GLU A 240 -20.29 -0.63 17.94
N VAL A 241 -19.00 -0.48 17.62
CA VAL A 241 -18.51 -0.35 16.24
C VAL A 241 -18.92 -1.57 15.41
N MET A 242 -18.70 -2.78 15.91
CA MET A 242 -19.09 -4.01 15.21
C MET A 242 -20.60 -4.17 15.04
N SER A 243 -21.40 -3.66 15.97
CA SER A 243 -22.87 -3.61 15.84
C SER A 243 -23.27 -2.78 14.61
N ARG A 244 -22.62 -1.63 14.39
CA ARG A 244 -22.88 -0.75 13.25
C ARG A 244 -22.42 -1.38 11.93
N VAL A 245 -21.26 -2.03 11.94
CA VAL A 245 -20.76 -2.80 10.79
C VAL A 245 -21.75 -3.88 10.37
N LYS A 246 -22.28 -4.66 11.32
CA LYS A 246 -23.27 -5.72 11.06
C LYS A 246 -24.64 -5.20 10.60
N LYS A 247 -25.00 -3.96 10.96
CA LYS A 247 -26.22 -3.30 10.47
C LYS A 247 -26.06 -2.79 9.04
N PHE A 248 -24.86 -2.32 8.69
CA PHE A 248 -24.58 -1.75 7.37
C PHE A 248 -24.22 -2.81 6.34
N PHE A 249 -23.24 -3.67 6.63
CA PHE A 249 -22.80 -4.71 5.72
C PHE A 249 -23.56 -6.01 5.96
N LYS A 250 -23.90 -6.67 4.85
CA LYS A 250 -24.47 -8.01 4.91
C LYS A 250 -23.46 -9.02 5.46
N PRO A 251 -23.92 -10.08 6.18
CA PRO A 251 -23.04 -11.13 6.69
C PRO A 251 -22.18 -11.80 5.61
N GLU A 252 -22.73 -11.96 4.40
CA GLU A 252 -22.00 -12.53 3.25
C GLU A 252 -20.70 -11.77 2.97
N PHE A 253 -20.74 -10.43 2.92
CA PHE A 253 -19.56 -9.60 2.69
C PHE A 253 -18.56 -9.67 3.84
N ILE A 254 -19.05 -9.59 5.09
CA ILE A 254 -18.22 -9.65 6.30
C ILE A 254 -17.40 -10.94 6.34
N ASN A 255 -18.02 -12.08 6.01
CA ASN A 255 -17.37 -13.39 6.05
C ASN A 255 -16.32 -13.58 4.95
N ARG A 256 -16.26 -12.70 3.94
CA ARG A 256 -15.24 -12.73 2.88
C ARG A 256 -14.02 -11.85 3.16
N LEU A 257 -13.99 -11.16 4.29
CA LEU A 257 -12.83 -10.40 4.72
C LEU A 257 -11.90 -11.29 5.56
N ASP A 258 -10.59 -11.17 5.36
CA ASP A 258 -9.60 -11.84 6.22
C ASP A 258 -9.57 -11.24 7.63
N SER A 259 -9.77 -9.93 7.73
CA SER A 259 -9.89 -9.27 9.02
C SER A 259 -10.69 -7.96 8.93
N ILE A 260 -11.54 -7.75 9.93
CA ILE A 260 -12.08 -6.43 10.25
C ILE A 260 -11.21 -5.87 11.37
N VAL A 261 -10.70 -4.65 11.18
CA VAL A 261 -9.67 -4.07 12.03
C VAL A 261 -10.11 -2.68 12.49
N ILE A 262 -10.14 -2.47 13.80
CA ILE A 262 -10.53 -1.20 14.41
C ILE A 262 -9.26 -0.44 14.79
N PHE A 263 -9.12 0.78 14.29
CA PHE A 263 -8.03 1.69 14.60
C PHE A 263 -8.39 2.52 15.84
N ASN A 264 -7.38 2.74 16.68
CA ASN A 264 -7.49 3.54 17.89
C ASN A 264 -7.55 5.04 17.55
N ALA A 265 -8.27 5.79 18.37
CA ALA A 265 -8.14 7.24 18.40
C ALA A 265 -6.70 7.62 18.77
N LEU A 266 -6.23 8.76 18.24
CA LEU A 266 -4.87 9.23 18.50
C LEU A 266 -4.80 9.88 19.88
N ASP A 267 -3.86 9.43 20.70
CA ASP A 267 -3.50 10.08 21.96
C ASP A 267 -2.34 11.08 21.80
N GLU A 268 -2.03 11.82 22.86
CA GLU A 268 -0.96 12.84 22.85
C GLU A 268 0.43 12.26 22.53
N LEU A 269 0.71 11.03 22.98
CA LEU A 269 1.98 10.35 22.74
C LEU A 269 2.09 9.94 21.25
N MET A 270 1.00 9.44 20.68
CA MET A 270 0.89 9.10 19.26
C MET A 270 1.05 10.36 18.40
N ILE A 271 0.37 11.45 18.74
CA ILE A 271 0.49 12.73 18.03
C ILE A 271 1.94 13.23 18.05
N THR A 272 2.62 13.12 19.21
CA THR A 272 4.03 13.51 19.33
C THR A 272 4.91 12.75 18.34
N LYS A 273 4.77 11.42 18.28
CA LYS A 273 5.50 10.59 17.33
C LYS A 273 5.16 10.91 15.87
N ILE A 274 3.90 11.22 15.57
CA ILE A 274 3.47 11.62 14.21
C ILE A 274 4.12 12.94 13.80
N VAL A 275 4.22 13.91 14.72
CA VAL A 275 4.96 15.17 14.48
C VAL A 275 6.42 14.90 14.18
N ASP A 276 7.09 14.06 14.97
CA ASP A 276 8.48 13.70 14.71
C ASP A 276 8.65 13.03 13.33
N LEU A 277 7.77 12.10 12.95
CA LEU A 277 7.80 11.46 11.63
C LEU A 277 7.63 12.45 10.47
N GLN A 278 6.65 13.36 10.55
CA GLN A 278 6.43 14.37 9.51
C GLN A 278 7.64 15.34 9.40
N LEU A 279 8.22 15.73 10.52
CA LEU A 279 9.42 16.56 10.54
C LEU A 279 10.64 15.82 9.96
N GLN A 280 10.78 14.52 10.21
CA GLN A 280 11.83 13.71 9.58
C GLN A 280 11.70 13.68 8.06
N GLU A 281 10.49 13.59 7.50
CA GLU A 281 10.29 13.70 6.05
C GLU A 281 10.78 15.05 5.49
N VAL A 282 10.56 16.13 6.24
CA VAL A 282 11.04 17.48 5.89
C VAL A 282 12.56 17.55 5.96
N ILE A 283 13.17 17.06 7.05
CA ILE A 283 14.62 17.01 7.24
C ILE A 283 15.27 16.28 6.07
N LEU A 284 14.76 15.09 5.71
CA LEU A 284 15.28 14.31 4.59
C LEU A 284 15.13 15.03 3.25
N ARG A 285 14.06 15.81 3.05
CA ARG A 285 13.85 16.60 1.82
C ARG A 285 14.85 17.76 1.72
N LEU A 286 15.04 18.50 2.81
CA LEU A 286 15.97 19.62 2.86
C LEU A 286 17.43 19.15 2.75
N LYS A 287 17.76 18.00 3.33
CA LYS A 287 19.08 17.38 3.20
C LYS A 287 19.44 17.04 1.75
N LYS A 288 18.47 16.65 0.91
CA LYS A 288 18.68 16.45 -0.54
C LYS A 288 19.04 17.74 -1.28
N GLN A 289 18.72 18.90 -0.69
CA GLN A 289 19.12 20.22 -1.18
C GLN A 289 20.38 20.73 -0.47
N TYR A 290 21.11 19.86 0.25
CA TYR A 290 22.30 20.18 1.04
C TYR A 290 22.02 21.17 2.18
N LEU A 291 20.81 21.19 2.71
CA LEU A 291 20.43 22.01 3.86
C LEU A 291 20.28 21.12 5.09
N ASP A 292 21.02 21.45 6.16
CA ASP A 292 20.80 20.83 7.45
C ASP A 292 19.63 21.52 8.15
N PHE A 293 18.72 20.75 8.74
CA PHE A 293 17.53 21.28 9.35
C PHE A 293 17.31 20.71 10.75
N GLU A 294 17.06 21.59 11.71
CA GLU A 294 16.78 21.25 13.10
C GLU A 294 15.53 22.00 13.59
N VAL A 295 14.70 21.30 14.37
CA VAL A 295 13.47 21.85 14.94
C VAL A 295 13.57 21.80 16.45
N THR A 296 13.35 22.94 17.12
CA THR A 296 13.40 23.00 18.58
C THR A 296 12.20 22.29 19.23
N GLU A 297 12.38 21.83 20.47
CA GLU A 297 11.30 21.21 21.25
C GLU A 297 10.11 22.15 21.49
N LEU A 298 10.34 23.47 21.52
CA LEU A 298 9.26 24.46 21.62
C LEU A 298 8.38 24.45 20.37
N LEU A 299 8.98 24.38 19.18
CA LEU A 299 8.23 24.31 17.94
C LEU A 299 7.51 22.97 17.80
N LYS A 300 8.14 21.85 18.18
CA LYS A 300 7.46 20.55 18.23
C LYS A 300 6.26 20.56 19.18
N ARG A 301 6.39 21.18 20.36
CA ARG A 301 5.26 21.35 21.29
C ARG A 301 4.12 22.15 20.66
N HIS A 302 4.46 23.25 19.99
CA HIS A 302 3.45 24.05 19.29
C HIS A 302 2.74 23.25 18.19
N LEU A 303 3.50 22.55 17.33
CA LEU A 303 2.95 21.70 16.27
C LEU A 303 2.02 20.61 16.79
N ARG A 304 2.28 20.04 17.97
CA ARG A 304 1.36 19.07 18.60
C ARG A 304 0.02 19.69 18.98
N GLN A 305 0.05 20.94 19.48
CA GLN A 305 -1.16 21.65 19.91
C GLN A 305 -2.02 22.08 18.73
N VAL A 306 -1.42 22.58 17.65
CA VAL A 306 -2.17 23.08 16.48
C VAL A 306 -2.39 22.01 15.41
N GLY A 307 -1.56 20.98 15.37
CA GLY A 307 -1.54 19.96 14.32
C GLY A 307 -2.53 18.81 14.53
N PHE A 308 -3.18 18.76 15.70
CA PHE A 308 -4.20 17.78 16.02
C PHE A 308 -5.57 18.43 16.05
N ASP A 309 -6.50 17.82 15.32
CA ASP A 309 -7.91 18.18 15.35
C ASP A 309 -8.73 16.96 15.82
N PRO A 310 -9.61 17.09 16.83
CA PRO A 310 -10.42 15.98 17.32
C PRO A 310 -11.31 15.32 16.25
N ILE A 311 -11.68 16.06 15.20
CA ILE A 311 -12.53 15.61 14.09
C ILE A 311 -11.67 15.08 12.94
N TYR A 312 -10.59 15.79 12.59
CA TYR A 312 -9.77 15.46 11.40
C TYR A 312 -8.50 14.65 11.70
N GLY A 313 -8.21 14.35 12.97
CA GLY A 313 -7.02 13.66 13.42
C GLY A 313 -5.74 14.43 13.07
N ALA A 314 -4.69 13.71 12.65
CA ALA A 314 -3.41 14.31 12.26
C ALA A 314 -3.36 14.86 10.83
N ARG A 315 -4.48 14.87 10.09
CA ARG A 315 -4.55 15.31 8.69
C ARG A 315 -4.09 16.76 8.46
N PRO A 316 -4.41 17.75 9.34
CA PRO A 316 -3.98 19.13 9.18
C PRO A 316 -2.47 19.34 9.34
N LEU A 317 -1.78 18.46 10.07
CA LEU A 317 -0.39 18.65 10.48
C LEU A 317 0.55 18.91 9.31
N LYS A 318 0.41 18.16 8.21
CA LYS A 318 1.26 18.36 7.03
C LYS A 318 1.10 19.74 6.41
N ARG A 319 -0.15 20.26 6.37
CA ARG A 319 -0.43 21.60 5.87
C ARG A 319 0.20 22.65 6.80
N ILE A 320 0.03 22.48 8.10
CA ILE A 320 0.59 23.39 9.11
C ILE A 320 2.12 23.42 9.05
N ILE A 321 2.77 22.27 8.89
CA ILE A 321 4.23 22.20 8.72
C ILE A 321 4.65 22.95 7.44
N ASN A 322 3.90 22.80 6.34
CA ASN A 322 4.21 23.55 5.12
C ASN A 322 4.08 25.06 5.37
N GLU A 323 2.94 25.52 5.87
CA GLU A 323 2.64 26.94 6.10
C GLU A 323 3.62 27.59 7.09
N LEU A 324 3.95 26.90 8.19
CA LEU A 324 4.76 27.49 9.27
C LEU A 324 6.26 27.33 9.09
N ILE A 325 6.72 26.35 8.30
CA ILE A 325 8.14 26.01 8.18
C ILE A 325 8.59 26.07 6.73
N ILE A 326 7.95 25.32 5.84
CA ILE A 326 8.43 25.18 4.45
C ILE A 326 8.30 26.49 3.69
N ASP A 327 7.20 27.20 3.84
CA ASP A 327 6.94 28.44 3.11
C ASP A 327 7.93 29.53 3.54
N GLU A 328 8.24 29.63 4.84
CA GLU A 328 9.26 30.53 5.38
C GLU A 328 10.67 30.17 4.89
N ILE A 329 11.05 28.88 4.87
CA ILE A 329 12.33 28.45 4.29
C ILE A 329 12.38 28.76 2.79
N ALA A 330 11.29 28.54 2.07
CA ALA A 330 11.23 28.77 0.63
C ALA A 330 11.44 30.25 0.29
N LEU A 331 10.83 31.16 1.05
CA LEU A 331 11.03 32.60 0.89
C LEU A 331 12.50 32.98 1.08
N GLU A 332 13.12 32.54 2.17
CA GLU A 332 14.53 32.82 2.50
C GLU A 332 15.52 32.23 1.47
N VAL A 333 15.18 31.09 0.86
CA VAL A 333 15.95 30.52 -0.26
C VAL A 333 15.83 31.37 -1.52
N ILE A 334 14.62 31.85 -1.87
CA ILE A 334 14.40 32.71 -3.04
C ILE A 334 15.10 34.06 -2.87
N GLU A 335 15.11 34.60 -1.66
CA GLU A 335 15.83 35.84 -1.31
C GLU A 335 17.36 35.68 -1.25
N ASN A 336 17.89 34.47 -1.47
CA ASN A 336 19.32 34.12 -1.37
C ASN A 336 19.94 34.27 0.04
N ASN A 337 19.11 34.30 1.08
CA ASN A 337 19.58 34.34 2.48
C ASN A 337 20.05 32.96 2.96
N ILE A 338 19.45 31.88 2.46
CA ILE A 338 19.83 30.47 2.71
C ILE A 338 20.58 29.91 1.51
N LYS A 339 21.71 29.25 1.75
CA LYS A 339 22.55 28.61 0.72
C LYS A 339 22.82 27.13 1.04
N PRO A 340 23.13 26.31 0.02
CA PRO A 340 23.62 24.95 0.24
C PRO A 340 24.78 24.92 1.25
N GLY A 341 24.70 24.02 2.22
CA GLY A 341 25.65 23.89 3.34
C GLY A 341 25.24 24.62 4.62
N ASP A 342 24.21 25.47 4.58
CA ASP A 342 23.69 26.14 5.76
C ASP A 342 22.91 25.19 6.68
N LYS A 343 23.00 25.48 7.99
CA LYS A 343 22.17 24.84 9.00
C LYS A 343 21.02 25.76 9.41
N ILE A 344 19.80 25.31 9.16
CA ILE A 344 18.55 25.99 9.46
C ILE A 344 18.02 25.46 10.80
N ILE A 345 17.70 26.37 11.72
CA ILE A 345 17.08 26.04 13.00
C ILE A 345 15.73 26.76 13.10
N ALA A 346 14.64 25.99 13.09
CA ALA A 346 13.28 26.50 13.25
C ALA A 346 12.85 26.45 14.72
N ASN A 347 12.37 27.58 15.24
CA ASN A 347 11.97 27.75 16.63
C ASN A 347 10.59 28.41 16.75
N PHE A 348 9.96 28.28 17.92
CA PHE A 348 8.71 28.98 18.24
C PHE A 348 8.93 29.95 19.40
N LYS A 349 8.83 31.26 19.12
CA LYS A 349 9.01 32.34 20.10
C LYS A 349 8.03 33.47 19.83
N LYS A 350 7.55 34.13 20.89
CA LYS A 350 6.60 35.28 20.81
C LYS A 350 5.36 35.00 19.94
N GLY A 351 4.87 33.75 19.95
CA GLY A 351 3.69 33.34 19.20
C GLY A 351 3.89 33.17 17.68
N LYS A 352 5.13 33.17 17.18
CA LYS A 352 5.44 32.97 15.76
C LYS A 352 6.58 31.98 15.56
N VAL A 353 6.61 31.32 14.41
CA VAL A 353 7.79 30.55 13.97
C VAL A 353 8.88 31.53 13.59
N GLN A 354 10.10 31.24 14.02
CA GLN A 354 11.30 32.00 13.69
C GLN A 354 12.35 31.04 13.16
N ILE A 355 12.88 31.37 11.99
CA ILE A 355 13.98 30.65 11.36
C ILE A 355 15.28 31.36 11.70
N SER A 356 16.28 30.59 12.09
CA SER A 356 17.64 31.08 12.31
C SER A 356 18.62 30.26 11.47
N ILE A 357 19.55 30.94 10.82
CA ILE A 357 20.51 30.34 9.88
C ILE A 357 21.88 30.37 10.54
N LYS A 358 22.50 29.20 10.67
CA LYS A 358 23.88 29.05 11.11
C LYS A 358 24.72 28.66 9.90
N LYS A 359 25.58 29.58 9.47
CA LYS A 359 26.51 29.34 8.36
C LYS A 359 27.55 28.28 8.75
N PRO A 360 27.98 27.44 7.80
CA PRO A 360 29.09 26.51 8.05
C PRO A 360 30.33 27.30 8.45
N SER A 361 31.07 26.75 9.44
CA SER A 361 32.30 27.35 9.97
C SER A 361 33.46 27.22 9.00
#